data_AF-A0A3S5XZC4-F1
#
_entry.id   AF-A0A3S5XZC4-F1
#
_cell.length_a   1.000
_cell.length_b   1.000
_cell.length_c   1.000
_cell.angle_alpha   90.00
_cell.angle_beta   90.00
_cell.angle_gamma   90.00
#
_symmetry.space_group_name_H-M   'P 1'
#
loop_
_entity.id
_entity.type
_entity.pdbx_description
1 polymer ?
#
loop_
_entity_poly.entity_id
_entity_poly.type
_entity_poly.pdbx_seq_one_letter_code
_entity_poly.pdbx_strand_id
1 'polypeptide(L)'
;MKKLLLALSTLVVTSSASTIVVSCSTETKKQNINSIERFLTTILHSKENDQEPWTNDALEAELVNQKVDVAGGVSVKVNNEIEEGTITNKQQSIVFIGNGTSKNNYKYTGEITLIYNFGGNKPAPKKKITQEELATTIKGLQNFLDTIYFKSESVVKNTFVPNANIPGTPAEGVVFKTVTVTILETTQPTDPSIPKFTKFKVTGTIGIKNNDSEYYEFDDDVTEKDKEFTCEGTIVDSVIIEDKVITETTELINNWIKGQKFSDYNDFKNKLLSQQKEILANEQIAIQNITNLAITENNANINSLYWTNQVSVNLKANAGYEFSKEVIENEQHKIKTDIKILKIESNPLKWHVLTSRDKKYIEPQFIQFNSAVNTSKIQKEYLTSQQITQEWNQENDKHQQKQFVESLNIFTGDDKDEKITKFVNTQYFTNTTAFNYGSDASESLFKVDEILFFDKTQENLNKNIESVLGQTKSLNEFVSSTNALTRETIENTQNVSYYVVFLTKNNDGNYKAANRVLNVLLQQIPIVD
;
A
#
# COMPACT_ATOMS: atom_id res chain seq x y z
N MET A 1 16.54 -59.87 -0.09
CA MET A 1 16.13 -60.02 1.32
C MET A 1 16.36 -58.70 2.04
N LYS A 2 15.45 -58.31 2.96
CA LYS A 2 15.62 -57.41 4.14
C LYS A 2 16.24 -56.01 3.87
N LYS A 3 15.52 -54.89 4.08
CA LYS A 3 15.26 -54.17 5.37
C LYS A 3 16.57 -53.63 5.98
N LEU A 4 16.72 -52.40 6.49
CA LEU A 4 15.84 -51.28 6.91
C LEU A 4 16.61 -49.95 6.59
N LEU A 5 16.16 -48.68 6.66
CA LEU A 5 14.94 -47.98 7.11
C LEU A 5 14.41 -47.07 5.95
N LEU A 6 13.26 -46.39 5.93
CA LEU A 6 12.15 -46.11 6.87
C LEU A 6 12.28 -44.94 7.88
N ALA A 7 12.15 -43.68 7.40
CA ALA A 7 11.47 -42.58 8.12
C ALA A 7 11.19 -41.33 7.23
N LEU A 8 10.66 -41.51 6.01
CA LEU A 8 10.06 -40.39 5.27
C LEU A 8 8.59 -40.22 5.68
N SER A 9 8.35 -39.81 6.93
CA SER A 9 7.00 -39.49 7.40
C SER A 9 6.66 -38.05 7.02
N THR A 10 5.81 -37.93 6.00
CA THR A 10 5.24 -36.68 5.51
C THR A 10 4.60 -35.85 6.63
N LEU A 11 5.21 -34.74 7.01
CA LEU A 11 4.49 -33.68 7.71
C LEU A 11 3.69 -32.89 6.66
N VAL A 12 2.52 -33.42 6.30
CA VAL A 12 1.53 -32.64 5.53
C VAL A 12 0.94 -31.61 6.49
N VAL A 13 1.59 -30.46 6.59
CA VAL A 13 0.93 -29.26 7.10
C VAL A 13 -0.06 -28.85 6.02
N THR A 14 -1.33 -29.20 6.18
CA THR A 14 -2.41 -28.62 5.37
C THR A 14 -2.62 -27.17 5.81
N SER A 15 -1.72 -26.28 5.39
CA SER A 15 -1.95 -24.85 5.41
C SER A 15 -2.96 -24.51 4.32
N SER A 16 -4.25 -24.58 4.66
CA SER A 16 -5.27 -23.90 3.88
C SER A 16 -4.90 -22.41 3.80
N ALA A 17 -4.92 -21.87 2.57
CA ALA A 17 -4.46 -20.53 2.24
C ALA A 17 -2.99 -20.22 2.60
N SER A 18 -2.06 -20.75 1.79
CA SER A 18 -0.85 -19.99 1.47
C SER A 18 -1.23 -18.75 0.67
N THR A 19 -1.69 -17.70 1.35
CA THR A 19 -1.62 -16.36 0.77
C THR A 19 -0.15 -16.03 0.58
N ILE A 20 0.28 -16.00 -0.68
CA ILE A 20 1.51 -15.32 -1.03
C ILE A 20 1.30 -13.88 -0.60
N VAL A 21 1.92 -13.49 0.52
CA VAL A 21 1.99 -12.09 0.92
C VAL A 21 2.93 -11.42 -0.09
N VAL A 22 2.37 -11.02 -1.23
CA VAL A 22 2.99 -10.04 -2.10
C VAL A 22 2.97 -8.72 -1.35
N SER A 23 3.96 -8.59 -0.45
CA SER A 23 4.36 -7.32 0.12
C SER A 23 4.90 -6.49 -1.03
N CYS A 24 4.02 -5.73 -1.70
CA CYS A 24 4.41 -4.65 -2.59
C CYS A 24 5.03 -3.51 -1.75
N SER A 25 6.22 -3.79 -1.25
CA SER A 25 7.14 -2.89 -0.59
C SER A 25 8.53 -3.14 -1.19
N THR A 26 8.66 -2.96 -2.50
CA THR A 26 9.95 -3.03 -3.20
C THR A 26 10.71 -1.70 -3.16
N GLU A 27 10.66 -1.01 -2.02
CA GLU A 27 11.95 -0.68 -1.42
C GLU A 27 12.52 -1.98 -0.86
N THR A 28 13.34 -2.67 -1.68
CA THR A 28 14.17 -3.76 -1.18
C THR A 28 15.16 -3.16 -0.20
N LYS A 29 14.77 -3.11 1.07
CA LYS A 29 15.60 -2.62 2.16
C LYS A 29 16.88 -3.45 2.16
N LYS A 30 17.96 -2.83 1.69
CA LYS A 30 19.28 -3.46 1.57
C LYS A 30 19.68 -4.01 2.94
N GLN A 31 20.24 -5.20 2.96
CA GLN A 31 20.64 -5.83 4.21
C GLN A 31 21.91 -5.15 4.73
N ASN A 32 22.03 -4.92 6.03
CA ASN A 32 23.29 -4.45 6.57
C ASN A 32 24.34 -5.56 6.41
N ILE A 33 25.57 -5.24 6.01
CA ILE A 33 26.63 -6.23 5.76
C ILE A 33 26.97 -7.09 7.00
N ASN A 34 26.68 -6.60 8.21
CA ASN A 34 26.77 -7.37 9.44
C ASN A 34 25.89 -8.64 9.41
N SER A 35 24.79 -8.65 8.65
CA SER A 35 23.91 -9.83 8.53
C SER A 35 24.52 -10.99 7.74
N ILE A 36 25.71 -10.83 7.19
CA ILE A 36 26.47 -11.91 6.53
C ILE A 36 27.88 -12.13 7.13
N GLU A 37 28.13 -11.61 8.34
CA GLU A 37 29.37 -11.79 9.11
C GLU A 37 29.91 -13.22 9.01
N ARG A 38 29.07 -14.23 9.29
CA ARG A 38 29.45 -15.65 9.25
C ARG A 38 29.96 -16.10 7.87
N PHE A 39 29.37 -15.59 6.79
CA PHE A 39 29.77 -15.96 5.43
C PHE A 39 31.06 -15.25 5.03
N LEU A 40 31.23 -13.97 5.39
CA LEU A 40 32.48 -13.23 5.20
C LEU A 40 33.64 -13.87 5.99
N THR A 41 33.41 -14.28 7.24
CA THR A 41 34.37 -15.03 8.06
C THR A 41 34.70 -16.39 7.43
N THR A 42 33.72 -17.08 6.83
CA THR A 42 33.97 -18.34 6.09
C THR A 42 34.90 -18.10 4.91
N ILE A 43 34.66 -17.03 4.13
CA ILE A 43 35.46 -16.66 2.95
C ILE A 43 36.88 -16.25 3.34
N LEU A 44 37.05 -15.51 4.43
CA LEU A 44 38.39 -15.17 4.95
C LEU A 44 39.23 -16.42 5.23
N HIS A 45 38.61 -17.47 5.79
CA HIS A 45 39.28 -18.72 6.15
C HIS A 45 39.19 -19.81 5.07
N SER A 46 38.60 -19.54 3.89
CA SER A 46 38.63 -20.46 2.75
C SER A 46 39.86 -20.30 1.86
N LYS A 47 40.80 -19.42 2.24
CA LYS A 47 42.06 -19.19 1.52
C LYS A 47 42.95 -20.43 1.56
N GLU A 48 43.23 -21.02 0.39
CA GLU A 48 44.05 -22.25 0.29
C GLU A 48 45.51 -22.05 0.79
N ASN A 49 46.06 -20.85 0.68
CA ASN A 49 47.36 -20.47 1.25
C ASN A 49 47.15 -19.53 2.45
N ASP A 50 47.09 -20.11 3.64
CA ASP A 50 46.92 -19.43 4.93
C ASP A 50 48.23 -18.81 5.48
N GLN A 51 49.35 -18.88 4.77
CA GLN A 51 50.63 -18.31 5.20
C GLN A 51 50.79 -16.82 4.87
N GLU A 52 49.88 -16.28 4.04
CA GLU A 52 49.93 -14.91 3.53
C GLU A 52 48.64 -14.14 3.89
N PRO A 53 48.71 -12.81 4.10
CA PRO A 53 47.53 -11.97 4.32
C PRO A 53 46.63 -11.90 3.08
N TRP A 54 45.40 -11.40 3.24
CA TRP A 54 44.58 -10.99 2.09
C TRP A 54 45.07 -9.64 1.53
N THR A 55 44.91 -9.46 0.22
CA THR A 55 44.93 -8.16 -0.45
C THR A 55 43.50 -7.77 -0.80
N ASN A 56 43.23 -6.46 -0.97
CA ASN A 56 41.90 -5.97 -1.36
C ASN A 56 41.39 -6.71 -2.61
N ASP A 57 42.16 -6.64 -3.71
CA ASP A 57 41.80 -7.19 -5.01
C ASP A 57 41.50 -8.70 -4.96
N ALA A 58 42.30 -9.47 -4.22
CA ALA A 58 42.12 -10.92 -4.10
C ALA A 58 40.86 -11.27 -3.29
N LEU A 59 40.59 -10.53 -2.21
CA LEU A 59 39.41 -10.78 -1.38
C LEU A 59 38.12 -10.28 -2.08
N GLU A 60 38.15 -9.12 -2.74
CA GLU A 60 37.02 -8.65 -3.56
C GLU A 60 36.70 -9.62 -4.71
N ALA A 61 37.73 -10.18 -5.38
CA ALA A 61 37.53 -11.22 -6.39
C ALA A 61 36.89 -12.48 -5.80
N GLU A 62 37.31 -12.91 -4.61
CA GLU A 62 36.74 -14.09 -3.96
C GLU A 62 35.29 -13.87 -3.46
N LEU A 63 34.96 -12.67 -2.97
CA LEU A 63 33.56 -12.31 -2.63
C LEU A 63 32.64 -12.42 -3.87
N VAL A 64 33.13 -12.03 -5.05
CA VAL A 64 32.39 -12.18 -6.32
C VAL A 64 32.32 -13.65 -6.76
N ASN A 65 33.41 -14.41 -6.64
CA ASN A 65 33.48 -15.84 -6.94
C ASN A 65 32.46 -16.64 -6.09
N GLN A 66 32.40 -16.35 -4.80
CA GLN A 66 31.47 -16.92 -3.81
C GLN A 66 30.05 -16.33 -3.91
N LYS A 67 29.80 -15.45 -4.88
CA LYS A 67 28.48 -14.85 -5.20
C LYS A 67 27.86 -14.05 -4.05
N VAL A 68 28.69 -13.52 -3.15
CA VAL A 68 28.29 -12.58 -2.08
C VAL A 68 27.53 -11.43 -2.71
N ASP A 69 28.14 -10.76 -3.69
CA ASP A 69 27.51 -9.77 -4.55
C ASP A 69 28.19 -9.75 -5.93
N VAL A 70 27.71 -8.91 -6.84
CA VAL A 70 28.40 -8.61 -8.10
C VAL A 70 29.63 -7.70 -7.85
N ALA A 71 30.52 -7.59 -8.84
CA ALA A 71 31.70 -6.73 -8.76
C ALA A 71 31.32 -5.28 -8.37
N GLY A 72 32.04 -4.74 -7.38
CA GLY A 72 31.78 -3.42 -6.78
C GLY A 72 30.63 -3.37 -5.76
N GLY A 73 29.91 -4.47 -5.51
CA GLY A 73 28.81 -4.50 -4.53
C GLY A 73 29.28 -4.51 -3.06
N VAL A 74 30.44 -5.12 -2.81
CA VAL A 74 31.17 -5.04 -1.54
C VAL A 74 32.60 -4.60 -1.86
N SER A 75 33.11 -3.62 -1.11
CA SER A 75 34.52 -3.21 -1.15
C SER A 75 35.26 -3.63 0.11
N VAL A 76 36.57 -3.84 -0.01
CA VAL A 76 37.46 -4.30 1.06
C VAL A 76 38.54 -3.27 1.32
N LYS A 77 38.83 -3.04 2.61
CA LYS A 77 40.05 -2.35 3.07
C LYS A 77 40.78 -3.27 4.04
N VAL A 78 41.79 -3.98 3.55
CA VAL A 78 42.73 -4.69 4.41
C VAL A 78 43.69 -3.69 5.08
N ASN A 79 44.01 -3.91 6.35
CA ASN A 79 45.16 -3.26 6.96
C ASN A 79 46.45 -3.93 6.44
N ASN A 80 47.46 -3.12 6.15
CA ASN A 80 48.80 -3.59 5.75
C ASN A 80 49.73 -3.76 6.96
N GLU A 81 49.38 -3.17 8.11
CA GLU A 81 50.03 -3.47 9.38
C GLU A 81 49.55 -4.84 9.85
N ILE A 82 50.49 -5.78 9.92
CA ILE A 82 50.26 -7.16 10.36
C ILE A 82 50.76 -7.29 11.79
N GLU A 83 49.87 -7.61 12.72
CA GLU A 83 50.23 -7.79 14.13
C GLU A 83 50.75 -9.22 14.40
N GLU A 84 51.76 -9.34 15.27
CA GLU A 84 52.24 -10.63 15.75
C GLU A 84 51.25 -11.23 16.76
N GLY A 85 50.68 -12.39 16.41
CA GLY A 85 49.87 -13.20 17.31
C GLY A 85 50.71 -14.09 18.22
N THR A 86 50.09 -14.60 19.29
CA THR A 86 50.78 -15.06 20.50
C THR A 86 51.74 -16.25 20.40
N ILE A 87 51.77 -17.03 19.31
CA ILE A 87 52.68 -18.19 19.19
C ILE A 87 53.15 -18.44 17.74
N THR A 88 52.24 -18.48 16.76
CA THR A 88 52.55 -18.75 15.33
C THR A 88 51.64 -17.99 14.33
N ASN A 89 50.70 -17.19 14.83
CA ASN A 89 49.68 -16.57 14.02
C ASN A 89 50.03 -15.11 13.74
N LYS A 90 49.59 -14.60 12.61
CA LYS A 90 49.58 -13.19 12.23
C LYS A 90 48.14 -12.70 12.19
N GLN A 91 47.90 -11.46 12.55
CA GLN A 91 46.57 -10.86 12.48
C GLN A 91 46.50 -9.75 11.44
N GLN A 92 45.40 -9.73 10.70
CA GLN A 92 45.07 -8.68 9.74
C GLN A 92 43.64 -8.19 10.01
N SER A 93 43.50 -6.90 10.31
CA SER A 93 42.19 -6.25 10.39
C SER A 93 41.68 -5.94 8.97
N ILE A 94 40.43 -6.28 8.68
CA ILE A 94 39.83 -6.14 7.35
C ILE A 94 38.44 -5.52 7.48
N VAL A 95 38.24 -4.36 6.84
CA VAL A 95 36.93 -3.68 6.77
C VAL A 95 36.23 -4.05 5.47
N PHE A 96 35.04 -4.63 5.57
CA PHE A 96 34.13 -4.87 4.45
C PHE A 96 33.07 -3.78 4.41
N ILE A 97 32.81 -3.21 3.24
CA ILE A 97 31.88 -2.09 3.04
C ILE A 97 30.85 -2.48 1.98
N GLY A 98 29.58 -2.53 2.37
CA GLY A 98 28.46 -2.77 1.46
C GLY A 98 28.08 -1.48 0.72
N ASN A 99 28.24 -1.47 -0.61
CA ASN A 99 28.04 -0.28 -1.46
C ASN A 99 26.58 -0.08 -1.91
N GLY A 100 25.64 -0.80 -1.31
CA GLY A 100 24.21 -0.72 -1.60
C GLY A 100 23.64 0.69 -1.42
N THR A 101 22.78 1.09 -2.35
CA THR A 101 21.98 2.31 -2.25
C THR A 101 20.59 2.06 -2.81
N SER A 102 19.66 2.98 -2.61
CA SER A 102 18.35 2.96 -3.30
C SER A 102 18.45 3.11 -4.82
N LYS A 103 19.64 3.43 -5.36
CA LYS A 103 19.90 3.68 -6.79
C LYS A 103 20.62 2.53 -7.50
N ASN A 104 21.01 1.46 -6.79
CA ASN A 104 21.77 0.35 -7.36
C ASN A 104 21.24 -1.03 -6.96
N ASN A 105 21.70 -2.07 -7.64
CA ASN A 105 21.24 -3.45 -7.46
C ASN A 105 22.07 -4.27 -6.46
N TYR A 106 23.10 -3.67 -5.84
CA TYR A 106 23.91 -4.33 -4.81
C TYR A 106 23.05 -4.69 -3.58
N LYS A 107 23.42 -5.74 -2.86
CA LYS A 107 22.61 -6.38 -1.82
C LYS A 107 22.80 -5.75 -0.44
N TYR A 108 24.03 -5.33 -0.12
CA TYR A 108 24.46 -5.00 1.24
C TYR A 108 24.80 -3.52 1.46
N THR A 109 24.57 -3.01 2.66
CA THR A 109 24.87 -1.63 3.12
C THR A 109 25.68 -1.61 4.42
N GLY A 110 26.38 -0.52 4.70
CA GLY A 110 27.13 -0.33 5.95
C GLY A 110 28.50 -0.99 5.92
N GLU A 111 29.14 -1.12 7.07
CA GLU A 111 30.49 -1.69 7.19
C GLU A 111 30.64 -2.64 8.38
N ILE A 112 31.51 -3.65 8.22
CA ILE A 112 31.93 -4.58 9.28
C ILE A 112 33.45 -4.75 9.26
N THR A 113 34.07 -4.69 10.43
CA THR A 113 35.50 -4.98 10.61
C THR A 113 35.67 -6.40 11.16
N LEU A 114 36.40 -7.25 10.44
CA LEU A 114 36.71 -8.62 10.85
C LEU A 114 38.22 -8.78 11.03
N ILE A 115 38.61 -9.60 12.01
CA ILE A 115 40.01 -9.95 12.24
C ILE A 115 40.31 -11.29 11.57
N TYR A 116 41.09 -11.25 10.50
CA TYR A 116 41.63 -12.45 9.85
C TYR A 116 42.89 -12.91 10.59
N ASN A 117 42.85 -14.14 11.10
CA ASN A 117 44.00 -14.80 11.70
C ASN A 117 44.58 -15.79 10.69
N PHE A 118 45.89 -15.70 10.43
CA PHE A 118 46.57 -16.52 9.43
C PHE A 118 47.93 -17.00 9.95
N GLY A 119 48.52 -18.04 9.36
CA GLY A 119 49.64 -18.78 9.93
C GLY A 119 49.21 -20.08 10.64
N GLY A 120 50.16 -21.02 10.76
CA GLY A 120 49.86 -22.45 10.86
C GLY A 120 49.04 -22.93 12.06
N ASN A 121 48.01 -23.73 11.76
CA ASN A 121 47.27 -24.64 12.65
C ASN A 121 46.59 -24.02 13.89
N LYS A 122 45.46 -23.34 13.67
CA LYS A 122 44.35 -23.30 14.65
C LYS A 122 42.99 -23.09 13.95
N PRO A 123 41.89 -23.72 14.41
CA PRO A 123 40.55 -23.28 14.04
C PRO A 123 40.31 -21.83 14.48
N ALA A 124 39.37 -21.16 13.82
CA ALA A 124 38.99 -19.78 14.15
C ALA A 124 38.57 -19.65 15.64
N PRO A 125 38.86 -18.50 16.28
CA PRO A 125 38.34 -18.24 17.63
C PRO A 125 36.81 -18.24 17.59
N LYS A 126 36.19 -18.80 18.64
CA LYS A 126 34.74 -18.86 18.74
C LYS A 126 34.14 -17.47 18.89
N LYS A 127 32.98 -17.23 18.30
CA LYS A 127 32.20 -16.02 18.57
C LYS A 127 31.71 -16.08 20.01
N LYS A 128 32.12 -15.09 20.80
CA LYS A 128 31.65 -14.86 22.16
C LYS A 128 30.23 -14.29 22.12
N ILE A 129 29.30 -14.98 22.76
CA ILE A 129 27.93 -14.51 22.99
C ILE A 129 27.93 -13.72 24.29
N THR A 130 27.55 -12.45 24.20
CA THR A 130 27.62 -11.44 25.27
C THR A 130 26.36 -11.41 26.15
N GLN A 131 26.45 -10.74 27.30
CA GLN A 131 25.28 -10.47 28.16
C GLN A 131 24.18 -9.68 27.43
N GLU A 132 24.54 -8.71 26.57
CA GLU A 132 23.57 -7.89 25.82
C GLU A 132 22.80 -8.70 24.77
N GLU A 133 23.48 -9.63 24.07
CA GLU A 133 22.84 -10.54 23.12
C GLU A 133 21.85 -11.47 23.82
N LEU A 134 22.15 -11.96 25.02
CA LEU A 134 21.22 -12.75 25.84
C LEU A 134 20.02 -11.92 26.31
N ALA A 135 20.24 -10.72 26.84
CA ALA A 135 19.16 -9.83 27.25
C ALA A 135 18.22 -9.48 26.07
N THR A 136 18.79 -9.24 24.89
CA THR A 136 18.01 -8.95 23.68
C THR A 136 17.28 -10.20 23.15
N THR A 137 17.89 -11.39 23.29
CA THR A 137 17.23 -12.68 23.00
C THR A 137 16.00 -12.91 23.87
N ILE A 138 16.11 -12.67 25.18
CA ILE A 138 15.00 -12.83 26.14
C ILE A 138 13.87 -11.82 25.83
N LYS A 139 14.23 -10.57 25.52
CA LYS A 139 13.26 -9.55 25.09
C LYS A 139 12.57 -9.91 23.76
N GLY A 140 13.33 -10.47 22.82
CA GLY A 140 12.80 -10.96 21.55
C GLY A 140 11.81 -12.11 21.72
N LEU A 141 12.10 -13.04 22.62
CA LEU A 141 11.20 -14.13 23.01
C LEU A 141 9.90 -13.60 23.65
N GLN A 142 9.98 -12.62 24.55
CA GLN A 142 8.78 -12.02 25.14
C GLN A 142 7.92 -11.31 24.07
N ASN A 143 8.52 -10.49 23.20
CA ASN A 143 7.80 -9.82 22.11
C ASN A 143 7.11 -10.82 21.17
N PHE A 144 7.73 -11.98 20.91
CA PHE A 144 7.12 -13.07 20.14
C PHE A 144 5.91 -13.67 20.86
N LEU A 145 6.01 -13.90 22.18
CA LEU A 145 4.93 -14.43 23.01
C LEU A 145 3.78 -13.42 23.23
N ASP A 146 4.05 -12.12 23.17
CA ASP A 146 3.05 -11.06 23.25
C ASP A 146 2.24 -10.91 21.95
N THR A 147 2.79 -11.36 20.82
CA THR A 147 2.17 -11.23 19.49
C THR A 147 1.52 -12.51 18.96
N ILE A 148 1.75 -13.67 19.60
CA ILE A 148 1.25 -14.97 19.16
C ILE A 148 0.43 -15.67 20.25
N TYR A 149 -0.76 -16.13 19.84
CA TYR A 149 -1.63 -16.98 20.64
C TYR A 149 -1.46 -18.46 20.26
N PHE A 150 -1.31 -19.32 21.27
CA PHE A 150 -1.16 -20.76 21.08
C PHE A 150 -2.52 -21.47 21.17
N LYS A 151 -2.78 -22.45 20.30
CA LYS A 151 -4.10 -23.13 20.24
C LYS A 151 -4.33 -24.19 21.31
N SER A 152 -3.29 -24.65 22.01
CA SER A 152 -3.42 -25.56 23.16
C SER A 152 -2.10 -25.68 23.93
N GLU A 153 -2.21 -26.17 25.18
CA GLU A 153 -1.07 -26.57 26.01
C GLU A 153 -0.12 -27.56 25.29
N SER A 154 -0.67 -28.51 24.52
CA SER A 154 0.13 -29.47 23.75
C SER A 154 0.99 -28.78 22.69
N VAL A 155 0.48 -27.74 22.02
CA VAL A 155 1.27 -26.97 21.03
C VAL A 155 2.36 -26.16 21.74
N VAL A 156 2.07 -25.56 22.90
CA VAL A 156 3.08 -24.87 23.72
C VAL A 156 4.20 -25.83 24.13
N LYS A 157 3.86 -26.98 24.71
CA LYS A 157 4.83 -27.99 25.17
C LYS A 157 5.67 -28.57 24.03
N ASN A 158 5.11 -28.70 22.83
CA ASN A 158 5.86 -29.15 21.64
C ASN A 158 6.73 -28.05 21.00
N THR A 159 6.44 -26.77 21.26
CA THR A 159 7.20 -25.63 20.76
C THR A 159 8.42 -25.35 21.64
N PHE A 160 8.23 -25.36 22.96
CA PHE A 160 9.25 -25.03 23.95
C PHE A 160 9.94 -26.29 24.48
N VAL A 161 10.81 -26.88 23.65
CA VAL A 161 11.60 -28.08 23.97
C VAL A 161 13.11 -27.79 24.00
N PRO A 162 13.91 -28.56 24.76
CA PRO A 162 15.37 -28.40 24.78
C PRO A 162 16.01 -28.53 23.40
N ASN A 163 17.09 -27.79 23.16
CA ASN A 163 17.84 -27.66 21.91
C ASN A 163 17.03 -27.13 20.71
N ALA A 164 15.80 -26.63 20.90
CA ALA A 164 15.08 -25.85 19.90
C ALA A 164 15.62 -24.40 19.85
N ASN A 165 15.60 -23.81 18.64
CA ASN A 165 15.93 -22.40 18.42
C ASN A 165 14.97 -21.49 19.21
N ILE A 166 15.46 -20.38 19.74
CA ILE A 166 14.64 -19.41 20.49
C ILE A 166 13.90 -18.48 19.51
N PRO A 167 12.56 -18.43 19.48
CA PRO A 167 11.83 -17.50 18.63
C PRO A 167 12.11 -16.03 18.97
N GLY A 168 12.16 -15.17 17.94
CA GLY A 168 12.41 -13.73 18.12
C GLY A 168 13.85 -13.34 18.49
N THR A 169 14.79 -14.29 18.55
CA THR A 169 16.20 -14.01 18.87
C THR A 169 16.94 -13.25 17.77
N PRO A 170 17.82 -12.28 18.12
CA PRO A 170 18.83 -11.73 17.22
C PRO A 170 20.18 -12.48 17.31
N ALA A 171 20.42 -13.27 18.36
CA ALA A 171 21.67 -13.99 18.55
C ALA A 171 21.65 -15.33 17.80
N GLU A 172 22.66 -15.58 16.95
CA GLU A 172 22.86 -16.89 16.34
C GLU A 172 23.49 -17.89 17.34
N GLY A 173 23.35 -19.20 17.08
CA GLY A 173 23.94 -20.26 17.90
C GLY A 173 23.22 -20.56 19.23
N VAL A 174 22.29 -19.72 19.69
CA VAL A 174 21.55 -19.95 20.96
C VAL A 174 20.29 -20.83 20.81
N VAL A 175 20.06 -21.66 21.83
CA VAL A 175 18.92 -22.57 21.98
C VAL A 175 18.44 -22.63 23.42
N PHE A 176 17.26 -23.18 23.66
CA PHE A 176 16.82 -23.57 24.99
C PHE A 176 17.70 -24.72 25.54
N LYS A 177 18.59 -24.47 26.51
CA LYS A 177 19.41 -25.50 27.18
C LYS A 177 18.55 -26.32 28.14
N THR A 178 17.84 -25.63 29.01
CA THR A 178 16.74 -26.17 29.80
C THR A 178 15.50 -25.33 29.52
N VAL A 179 14.32 -25.95 29.52
CA VAL A 179 13.05 -25.25 29.37
C VAL A 179 11.94 -26.02 30.06
N THR A 180 11.10 -25.29 30.79
CA THR A 180 9.93 -25.77 31.52
C THR A 180 8.76 -24.88 31.17
N VAL A 181 7.61 -25.49 30.88
CA VAL A 181 6.34 -24.80 30.66
C VAL A 181 5.43 -25.04 31.85
N THR A 182 4.95 -23.97 32.47
CA THR A 182 3.97 -24.01 33.56
C THR A 182 2.71 -23.27 33.12
N ILE A 183 1.56 -23.94 33.14
CA ILE A 183 0.27 -23.29 32.93
C ILE A 183 -0.09 -22.51 34.19
N LEU A 184 -0.50 -21.25 34.03
CA LEU A 184 -0.94 -20.40 35.13
C LEU A 184 -2.46 -20.53 35.31
N GLU A 185 -2.94 -20.41 36.54
CA GLU A 185 -4.38 -20.39 36.80
C GLU A 185 -5.02 -19.18 36.12
N THR A 186 -6.10 -19.43 35.38
CA THR A 186 -6.90 -18.38 34.74
C THR A 186 -8.36 -18.55 35.07
N THR A 187 -9.00 -17.47 35.53
CA THR A 187 -10.45 -17.37 35.70
C THR A 187 -11.14 -17.69 34.38
N GLN A 188 -11.93 -18.76 34.35
CA GLN A 188 -12.69 -19.13 33.16
C GLN A 188 -13.84 -18.14 32.93
N PRO A 189 -14.07 -17.68 31.68
CA PRO A 189 -15.33 -17.03 31.34
C PRO A 189 -16.50 -17.98 31.63
N THR A 190 -17.56 -17.48 32.26
CA THR A 190 -18.80 -18.25 32.46
C THR A 190 -19.68 -18.28 31.21
N ASP A 191 -19.40 -17.42 30.24
CA ASP A 191 -20.10 -17.32 28.96
C ASP A 191 -19.25 -17.99 27.85
N PRO A 192 -19.77 -19.04 27.17
CA PRO A 192 -19.05 -19.75 26.12
C PRO A 192 -18.86 -18.95 24.83
N SER A 193 -19.49 -17.77 24.69
CA SER A 193 -19.24 -16.85 23.58
C SER A 193 -18.02 -15.96 23.78
N ILE A 194 -17.42 -15.96 24.99
CA ILE A 194 -16.23 -15.20 25.33
C ILE A 194 -14.99 -16.11 25.22
N PRO A 195 -13.98 -15.75 24.42
CA PRO A 195 -12.75 -16.53 24.29
C PRO A 195 -12.02 -16.72 25.62
N LYS A 196 -11.56 -17.95 25.85
CA LYS A 196 -10.79 -18.29 27.05
C LYS A 196 -9.30 -18.11 26.78
N PHE A 197 -8.71 -17.13 27.44
CA PHE A 197 -7.27 -16.87 27.44
C PHE A 197 -6.63 -17.55 28.66
N THR A 198 -5.79 -18.56 28.44
CA THR A 198 -5.02 -19.23 29.50
C THR A 198 -3.56 -18.81 29.42
N LYS A 199 -3.04 -18.13 30.45
CA LYS A 199 -1.64 -17.73 30.51
C LYS A 199 -0.74 -18.92 30.82
N PHE A 200 0.46 -18.92 30.25
CA PHE A 200 1.50 -19.86 30.60
C PHE A 200 2.83 -19.12 30.76
N LYS A 201 3.69 -19.70 31.59
CA LYS A 201 5.03 -19.20 31.86
C LYS A 201 6.04 -20.22 31.34
N VAL A 202 7.02 -19.73 30.58
CA VAL A 202 8.16 -20.51 30.11
C VAL A 202 9.38 -20.03 30.89
N THR A 203 10.06 -20.96 31.55
CA THR A 203 11.31 -20.70 32.28
C THR A 203 12.39 -21.66 31.86
N GLY A 204 13.65 -21.28 32.04
CA GLY A 204 14.76 -22.17 31.72
C GLY A 204 16.08 -21.43 31.63
N THR A 205 17.05 -22.06 30.95
CA THR A 205 18.34 -21.45 30.63
C THR A 205 18.64 -21.51 29.15
N ILE A 206 19.32 -20.48 28.65
CA ILE A 206 19.85 -20.39 27.30
C ILE A 206 21.18 -21.17 27.24
N GLY A 207 21.42 -21.85 26.13
CA GLY A 207 22.68 -22.54 25.84
C GLY A 207 23.06 -22.39 24.39
N ILE A 208 24.24 -22.92 24.06
CA ILE A 208 24.74 -22.99 22.69
C ILE A 208 24.28 -24.30 22.07
N LYS A 209 23.83 -24.24 20.82
CA LYS A 209 23.38 -25.39 20.06
C LYS A 209 24.50 -26.41 19.95
N ASN A 210 24.20 -27.68 20.22
CA ASN A 210 25.23 -28.72 20.33
C ASN A 210 26.20 -28.77 19.13
N ASN A 211 25.66 -28.66 17.91
CA ASN A 211 26.44 -28.72 16.67
C ASN A 211 27.19 -27.42 16.35
N ASP A 212 26.87 -26.32 17.04
CA ASP A 212 27.46 -25.00 16.82
C ASP A 212 28.51 -24.68 17.91
N SER A 213 28.74 -25.59 18.87
CA SER A 213 29.67 -25.44 19.99
C SER A 213 31.16 -25.36 19.60
N GLU A 214 31.49 -25.65 18.34
CA GLU A 214 32.81 -25.42 17.73
C GLU A 214 32.99 -23.96 17.27
N TYR A 215 31.89 -23.22 17.06
CA TYR A 215 31.87 -21.86 16.51
C TYR A 215 31.49 -20.78 17.52
N TYR A 216 30.76 -21.14 18.59
CA TYR A 216 30.31 -20.19 19.61
C TYR A 216 30.73 -20.62 21.02
N GLU A 217 31.02 -19.63 21.86
CA GLU A 217 31.13 -19.77 23.31
C GLU A 217 30.44 -18.58 24.00
N PHE A 218 30.19 -18.68 25.30
CA PHE A 218 29.76 -17.51 26.07
C PHE A 218 30.97 -16.66 26.41
N ASP A 219 30.82 -15.33 26.46
CA ASP A 219 31.88 -14.47 26.96
C ASP A 219 32.16 -14.75 28.46
N ASP A 220 33.38 -14.41 28.91
CA ASP A 220 33.90 -14.76 30.23
C ASP A 220 33.14 -14.06 31.38
N ASP A 221 32.42 -12.97 31.06
CA ASP A 221 31.58 -12.23 31.99
C ASP A 221 30.14 -12.78 32.08
N VAL A 222 29.73 -13.70 31.20
CA VAL A 222 28.36 -14.24 31.17
C VAL A 222 28.16 -15.33 32.23
N THR A 223 27.50 -14.93 33.32
CA THR A 223 27.18 -15.83 34.43
C THR A 223 26.05 -16.81 34.06
N GLU A 224 25.84 -17.86 34.87
CA GLU A 224 24.64 -18.70 34.69
C GLU A 224 23.34 -17.91 34.92
N LYS A 225 23.38 -16.78 35.65
CA LYS A 225 22.19 -15.96 35.89
C LYS A 225 21.74 -15.19 34.65
N ASP A 226 22.68 -14.74 33.83
CA ASP A 226 22.40 -14.02 32.57
C ASP A 226 21.81 -14.96 31.50
N LYS A 227 22.02 -16.27 31.67
CA LYS A 227 21.44 -17.33 30.82
C LYS A 227 20.03 -17.72 31.27
N GLU A 228 19.58 -17.37 32.47
CA GLU A 228 18.22 -17.66 32.92
C GLU A 228 17.19 -16.78 32.22
N PHE A 229 16.07 -17.37 31.83
CA PHE A 229 14.94 -16.62 31.27
C PHE A 229 13.62 -16.98 31.96
N THR A 230 12.69 -16.03 31.89
CA THR A 230 11.29 -16.19 32.30
C THR A 230 10.47 -15.29 31.39
N CYS A 231 9.59 -15.91 30.60
CA CYS A 231 8.68 -15.21 29.70
C CYS A 231 7.27 -15.76 29.86
N GLU A 232 6.27 -14.94 29.56
CA GLU A 232 4.86 -15.33 29.63
C GLU A 232 4.19 -15.27 28.25
N GLY A 233 3.41 -16.29 27.93
CA GLY A 233 2.64 -16.40 26.70
C GLY A 233 1.17 -16.68 26.99
N THR A 234 0.38 -16.77 25.93
CA THR A 234 -1.07 -16.95 26.03
C THR A 234 -1.56 -18.09 25.14
N ILE A 235 -2.22 -19.07 25.73
CA ILE A 235 -3.06 -20.05 25.03
C ILE A 235 -4.45 -19.43 24.85
N VAL A 236 -5.07 -19.69 23.71
CA VAL A 236 -6.42 -19.23 23.38
C VAL A 236 -7.25 -20.42 22.94
N ASP A 237 -8.32 -20.69 23.69
CA ASP A 237 -9.40 -21.55 23.21
C ASP A 237 -10.34 -20.65 22.38
N SER A 238 -10.14 -20.65 21.06
CA SER A 238 -10.81 -19.74 20.13
C SER A 238 -12.32 -20.00 20.05
N VAL A 239 -13.14 -18.95 20.11
CA VAL A 239 -14.57 -19.04 19.80
C VAL A 239 -14.76 -19.02 18.28
N ILE A 240 -15.53 -19.98 17.77
CA ILE A 240 -15.79 -20.10 16.33
C ILE A 240 -16.92 -19.16 15.91
N ILE A 241 -16.62 -18.30 14.94
CA ILE A 241 -17.57 -17.40 14.28
C ILE A 241 -18.24 -18.18 13.14
N GLU A 242 -19.50 -18.54 13.34
CA GLU A 242 -20.33 -19.22 12.34
C GLU A 242 -20.96 -18.25 11.33
N ASP A 243 -21.40 -18.79 10.19
CA ASP A 243 -22.03 -18.06 9.07
C ASP A 243 -23.12 -17.07 9.51
N LYS A 244 -23.96 -17.45 10.48
CA LYS A 244 -25.00 -16.58 11.03
C LYS A 244 -24.47 -15.21 11.46
N VAL A 245 -23.31 -15.16 12.12
CA VAL A 245 -22.70 -13.92 12.61
C VAL A 245 -22.19 -13.07 11.44
N ILE A 246 -21.68 -13.71 10.38
CA ILE A 246 -21.24 -13.04 9.15
C ILE A 246 -22.44 -12.47 8.38
N THR A 247 -23.55 -13.21 8.33
CA THR A 247 -24.80 -12.76 7.70
C THR A 247 -25.39 -11.56 8.44
N GLU A 248 -25.51 -11.61 9.77
CA GLU A 248 -25.95 -10.46 10.59
C GLU A 248 -25.04 -9.24 10.40
N THR A 249 -23.71 -9.44 10.39
CA THR A 249 -22.72 -8.39 10.12
C THR A 249 -22.89 -7.77 8.71
N THR A 250 -23.18 -8.61 7.72
CA THR A 250 -23.41 -8.20 6.33
C THR A 250 -24.66 -7.33 6.21
N GLU A 251 -25.75 -7.71 6.89
CA GLU A 251 -26.97 -6.91 6.93
C GLU A 251 -26.75 -5.55 7.59
N LEU A 252 -26.03 -5.49 8.72
CA LEU A 252 -25.69 -4.24 9.41
C LEU A 252 -24.90 -3.28 8.52
N ILE A 253 -23.83 -3.75 7.86
CA ILE A 253 -23.04 -2.96 6.92
C ILE A 253 -23.91 -2.46 5.76
N ASN A 254 -24.71 -3.34 5.16
CA ASN A 254 -25.58 -2.99 4.03
C ASN A 254 -26.69 -1.99 4.41
N ASN A 255 -27.24 -2.09 5.62
CA ASN A 255 -28.26 -1.16 6.11
C ASN A 255 -27.66 0.21 6.45
N TRP A 256 -26.44 0.26 7.02
CA TRP A 256 -25.70 1.51 7.18
C TRP A 256 -25.40 2.16 5.82
N ILE A 257 -24.93 1.39 4.82
CA ILE A 257 -24.68 1.90 3.45
C ILE A 257 -25.95 2.53 2.85
N LYS A 258 -27.11 1.88 2.95
CA LYS A 258 -28.39 2.41 2.40
C LYS A 258 -28.80 3.75 3.01
N GLY A 259 -28.46 4.00 4.28
CA GLY A 259 -28.76 5.25 4.97
C GLY A 259 -27.79 6.39 4.66
N GLN A 260 -26.74 6.13 3.89
CA GLN A 260 -25.63 7.06 3.66
C GLN A 260 -25.47 7.42 2.18
N LYS A 261 -24.81 8.55 1.95
CA LYS A 261 -24.31 9.00 0.66
C LYS A 261 -22.84 9.35 0.81
N PHE A 262 -22.06 9.01 -0.22
CA PHE A 262 -20.62 9.18 -0.19
C PHE A 262 -20.19 10.12 -1.31
N SER A 263 -19.17 10.93 -1.06
CA SER A 263 -18.61 11.78 -2.12
C SER A 263 -17.75 10.97 -3.08
N ASP A 264 -16.91 10.09 -2.54
CA ASP A 264 -16.08 9.16 -3.29
C ASP A 264 -15.85 7.85 -2.49
N TYR A 265 -15.06 6.96 -3.06
CA TYR A 265 -14.65 5.70 -2.42
C TYR A 265 -13.88 5.91 -1.09
N ASN A 266 -13.06 6.97 -0.99
CA ASN A 266 -12.26 7.24 0.21
C ASN A 266 -13.12 7.76 1.36
N ASP A 267 -14.12 8.60 1.08
CA ASP A 267 -15.13 9.06 2.03
C ASP A 267 -15.92 7.87 2.61
N PHE A 268 -16.38 6.94 1.76
CA PHE A 268 -16.96 5.67 2.20
C PHE A 268 -16.00 4.88 3.10
N LYS A 269 -14.78 4.62 2.63
CA LYS A 269 -13.76 3.84 3.35
C LYS A 269 -13.46 4.43 4.73
N ASN A 270 -13.28 5.76 4.81
CA ASN A 270 -12.91 6.45 6.04
C ASN A 270 -14.08 6.48 7.04
N LYS A 271 -15.31 6.72 6.58
CA LYS A 271 -16.52 6.63 7.42
C LYS A 271 -16.73 5.22 7.96
N LEU A 272 -16.68 4.20 7.10
CA LEU A 272 -16.89 2.81 7.49
C LEU A 272 -15.82 2.34 8.51
N LEU A 273 -14.55 2.68 8.29
CA LEU A 273 -13.47 2.31 9.23
C LEU A 273 -13.55 3.04 10.58
N SER A 274 -13.94 4.31 10.60
CA SER A 274 -14.06 5.10 11.84
C SER A 274 -15.30 4.75 12.65
N GLN A 275 -16.41 4.39 12.00
CA GLN A 275 -17.67 4.01 12.65
C GLN A 275 -17.81 2.49 12.87
N GLN A 276 -16.84 1.66 12.47
CA GLN A 276 -17.01 0.19 12.46
C GLN A 276 -17.46 -0.42 13.79
N LYS A 277 -17.05 0.13 14.94
CA LYS A 277 -17.48 -0.38 16.25
C LYS A 277 -18.99 -0.23 16.48
N GLU A 278 -19.57 0.87 16.02
CA GLU A 278 -21.00 1.14 16.10
C GLU A 278 -21.77 0.34 15.03
N ILE A 279 -21.22 0.26 13.80
CA ILE A 279 -21.86 -0.44 12.67
C ILE A 279 -21.91 -1.96 12.89
N LEU A 280 -20.80 -2.57 13.30
CA LEU A 280 -20.71 -4.01 13.48
C LEU A 280 -21.46 -4.49 14.73
N ALA A 281 -21.56 -3.64 15.77
CA ALA A 281 -22.17 -3.93 17.07
C ALA A 281 -21.70 -5.27 17.71
N ASN A 282 -20.47 -5.70 17.37
CA ASN A 282 -19.96 -7.05 17.61
C ASN A 282 -18.45 -6.99 17.85
N GLU A 283 -17.97 -7.64 18.93
CA GLU A 283 -16.55 -7.64 19.31
C GLU A 283 -15.73 -8.79 18.71
N GLN A 284 -16.39 -9.77 18.07
CA GLN A 284 -15.75 -10.94 17.47
C GLN A 284 -15.08 -10.60 16.12
N ILE A 285 -15.59 -9.58 15.43
CA ILE A 285 -15.22 -9.22 14.06
C ILE A 285 -14.67 -7.78 14.01
N ALA A 286 -13.73 -7.53 13.10
CA ALA A 286 -13.34 -6.18 12.69
C ALA A 286 -13.14 -6.11 11.17
N ILE A 287 -13.15 -4.90 10.61
CA ILE A 287 -12.82 -4.69 9.20
C ILE A 287 -11.30 -4.74 9.04
N GLN A 288 -10.80 -5.65 8.21
CA GLN A 288 -9.38 -5.77 7.90
C GLN A 288 -8.95 -4.75 6.87
N ASN A 289 -9.68 -4.69 5.74
CA ASN A 289 -9.47 -3.74 4.67
C ASN A 289 -10.74 -3.61 3.81
N ILE A 290 -10.74 -2.60 2.96
CA ILE A 290 -11.80 -2.33 1.99
C ILE A 290 -11.10 -2.20 0.63
N THR A 291 -11.68 -2.81 -0.40
CA THR A 291 -11.16 -2.80 -1.78
C THR A 291 -12.17 -2.15 -2.71
N ASN A 292 -11.70 -1.21 -3.55
CA ASN A 292 -12.50 -0.64 -4.62
C ASN A 292 -12.56 -1.63 -5.81
N LEU A 293 -13.75 -1.87 -6.36
CA LEU A 293 -13.94 -2.71 -7.53
C LEU A 293 -14.48 -1.84 -8.69
N ALA A 294 -15.43 -2.34 -9.48
CA ALA A 294 -15.95 -1.65 -10.64
C ALA A 294 -16.91 -0.50 -10.28
N ILE A 295 -17.01 0.49 -11.16
CA ILE A 295 -18.14 1.41 -11.24
C ILE A 295 -19.09 0.89 -12.31
N THR A 296 -20.37 0.75 -11.98
CA THR A 296 -21.43 0.30 -12.88
C THR A 296 -22.46 1.40 -13.14
N GLU A 297 -22.58 1.76 -14.41
CA GLU A 297 -23.62 2.65 -14.93
C GLU A 297 -24.57 1.84 -15.83
N ASN A 298 -25.86 2.14 -15.76
CA ASN A 298 -26.88 1.48 -16.56
C ASN A 298 -27.96 2.48 -17.02
N ASN A 299 -28.76 2.10 -18.01
CA ASN A 299 -29.75 3.00 -18.61
C ASN A 299 -30.81 3.51 -17.60
N ALA A 300 -31.02 2.80 -16.49
CA ALA A 300 -31.93 3.23 -15.41
C ALA A 300 -31.31 4.27 -14.47
N ASN A 301 -29.97 4.41 -14.42
CA ASN A 301 -29.25 5.32 -13.51
C ASN A 301 -28.39 6.38 -14.23
N ILE A 302 -28.45 6.49 -15.56
CA ILE A 302 -27.68 7.47 -16.34
C ILE A 302 -27.93 8.93 -15.89
N ASN A 303 -29.18 9.25 -15.52
CA ASN A 303 -29.57 10.57 -15.01
C ASN A 303 -29.29 10.77 -13.51
N SER A 304 -28.87 9.73 -12.77
CA SER A 304 -28.49 9.80 -11.35
C SER A 304 -27.34 10.77 -11.09
N LEU A 305 -27.36 11.42 -9.93
CA LEU A 305 -26.23 12.22 -9.41
C LEU A 305 -25.10 11.33 -8.84
N TYR A 306 -25.37 10.04 -8.66
CA TYR A 306 -24.47 9.06 -8.07
C TYR A 306 -24.14 7.94 -9.06
N TRP A 307 -22.87 7.54 -9.11
CA TRP A 307 -22.46 6.25 -9.64
C TRP A 307 -22.83 5.12 -8.68
N THR A 308 -23.00 3.91 -9.20
CA THR A 308 -22.99 2.68 -8.39
C THR A 308 -21.57 2.15 -8.42
N ASN A 309 -20.94 2.00 -7.26
CA ASN A 309 -19.57 1.50 -7.17
C ASN A 309 -19.57 0.24 -6.31
N GLN A 310 -19.16 -0.87 -6.90
CA GLN A 310 -19.01 -2.12 -6.18
C GLN A 310 -17.73 -2.07 -5.34
N VAL A 311 -17.80 -2.59 -4.12
CA VAL A 311 -16.67 -2.66 -3.17
C VAL A 311 -16.64 -4.03 -2.49
N SER A 312 -15.46 -4.43 -2.01
CA SER A 312 -15.29 -5.59 -1.13
C SER A 312 -14.87 -5.12 0.26
N VAL A 313 -15.70 -5.39 1.27
CA VAL A 313 -15.37 -5.18 2.69
C VAL A 313 -14.88 -6.51 3.24
N ASN A 314 -13.58 -6.58 3.55
CA ASN A 314 -12.93 -7.82 3.99
C ASN A 314 -12.81 -7.82 5.51
N LEU A 315 -13.43 -8.81 6.14
CA LEU A 315 -13.49 -8.98 7.58
C LEU A 315 -12.31 -9.80 8.11
N LYS A 316 -11.94 -9.56 9.38
CA LYS A 316 -11.06 -10.41 10.18
C LYS A 316 -11.75 -10.76 11.50
N ALA A 317 -11.44 -11.93 12.04
CA ALA A 317 -11.71 -12.23 13.44
C ALA A 317 -10.79 -11.41 14.35
N ASN A 318 -11.29 -10.98 15.51
CA ASN A 318 -10.50 -10.35 16.56
C ASN A 318 -9.76 -11.40 17.41
N ALA A 319 -8.81 -10.96 18.24
CA ALA A 319 -8.06 -11.85 19.11
C ALA A 319 -9.02 -12.66 20.01
N GLY A 320 -8.85 -13.98 20.05
CA GLY A 320 -9.77 -14.90 20.71
C GLY A 320 -10.80 -15.57 19.80
N TYR A 321 -10.97 -15.10 18.56
CA TYR A 321 -11.98 -15.62 17.64
C TYR A 321 -11.36 -16.19 16.37
N GLU A 322 -12.02 -17.19 15.78
CA GLU A 322 -11.65 -17.76 14.48
C GLU A 322 -12.90 -17.94 13.61
N PHE A 323 -12.80 -17.65 12.32
CA PHE A 323 -13.88 -17.97 11.38
C PHE A 323 -14.04 -19.49 11.25
N SER A 324 -15.28 -19.96 11.17
CA SER A 324 -15.54 -21.37 10.87
C SER A 324 -14.96 -21.76 9.51
N LYS A 325 -14.67 -23.05 9.34
CA LYS A 325 -14.08 -23.56 8.09
C LYS A 325 -14.94 -23.21 6.88
N GLU A 326 -16.26 -23.25 7.03
CA GLU A 326 -17.24 -22.92 5.99
C GLU A 326 -17.17 -21.42 5.59
N VAL A 327 -17.07 -20.51 6.56
CA VAL A 327 -16.91 -19.05 6.34
C VAL A 327 -15.62 -18.72 5.57
N ILE A 328 -14.58 -19.53 5.76
CA ILE A 328 -13.30 -19.40 5.03
C ILE A 328 -13.43 -19.97 3.61
N GLU A 329 -13.91 -21.20 3.46
CA GLU A 329 -14.01 -21.90 2.17
C GLU A 329 -15.01 -21.23 1.20
N ASN A 330 -16.12 -20.70 1.72
CA ASN A 330 -17.13 -19.97 0.94
C ASN A 330 -16.81 -18.47 0.76
N GLU A 331 -15.64 -18.00 1.24
CA GLU A 331 -15.21 -16.59 1.24
C GLU A 331 -16.22 -15.58 1.86
N GLN A 332 -17.12 -16.02 2.73
CA GLN A 332 -18.21 -15.17 3.28
C GLN A 332 -17.70 -13.95 4.06
N HIS A 333 -16.48 -14.04 4.61
CA HIS A 333 -15.76 -12.93 5.22
C HIS A 333 -15.37 -11.79 4.24
N LYS A 334 -15.62 -11.93 2.93
CA LYS A 334 -15.40 -10.91 1.89
C LYS A 334 -16.75 -10.39 1.36
N ILE A 335 -17.30 -9.40 2.03
CA ILE A 335 -18.63 -8.86 1.72
C ILE A 335 -18.54 -7.99 0.46
N LYS A 336 -19.13 -8.45 -0.64
CA LYS A 336 -19.33 -7.65 -1.86
C LYS A 336 -20.63 -6.86 -1.75
N THR A 337 -20.55 -5.55 -1.96
CA THR A 337 -21.72 -4.66 -1.87
C THR A 337 -21.55 -3.44 -2.76
N ASP A 338 -22.65 -2.73 -3.01
CA ASP A 338 -22.71 -1.55 -3.89
C ASP A 338 -22.92 -0.28 -3.05
N ILE A 339 -22.03 0.70 -3.22
CA ILE A 339 -22.15 2.03 -2.63
C ILE A 339 -22.61 3.06 -3.67
N LYS A 340 -23.16 4.18 -3.20
CA LYS A 340 -23.50 5.35 -4.02
C LYS A 340 -22.51 6.47 -3.75
N ILE A 341 -21.63 6.70 -4.73
CA ILE A 341 -20.64 7.79 -4.74
C ILE A 341 -21.06 8.87 -5.73
N LEU A 342 -20.73 10.15 -5.51
CA LEU A 342 -21.06 11.22 -6.45
C LEU A 342 -20.37 10.99 -7.81
N LYS A 343 -21.03 11.40 -8.90
CA LYS A 343 -20.45 11.40 -10.26
C LYS A 343 -19.42 12.52 -10.41
N ILE A 344 -18.25 12.33 -9.80
CA ILE A 344 -17.07 13.22 -9.86
C ILE A 344 -15.99 12.51 -10.67
N GLU A 345 -15.62 13.08 -11.82
CA GLU A 345 -14.49 12.58 -12.60
C GLU A 345 -13.20 12.68 -11.79
N SER A 346 -12.47 11.57 -11.64
CA SER A 346 -11.29 11.51 -10.78
C SER A 346 -10.06 12.16 -11.40
N ASN A 347 -9.87 12.01 -12.71
CA ASN A 347 -8.73 12.57 -13.44
C ASN A 347 -8.93 14.08 -13.73
N PRO A 348 -7.97 14.96 -13.38
CA PRO A 348 -8.08 16.38 -13.64
C PRO A 348 -7.88 16.70 -15.13
N LEU A 349 -8.88 17.32 -15.75
CA LEU A 349 -8.78 17.89 -17.09
C LEU A 349 -8.03 19.22 -17.03
N LYS A 350 -6.97 19.40 -17.82
CA LYS A 350 -6.20 20.65 -17.86
C LYS A 350 -6.92 21.70 -18.69
N TRP A 351 -7.13 22.90 -18.14
CA TRP A 351 -7.61 24.08 -18.87
C TRP A 351 -6.60 25.21 -18.70
N HIS A 352 -6.20 25.87 -19.79
CA HIS A 352 -5.41 27.09 -19.70
C HIS A 352 -6.27 28.35 -19.61
N VAL A 353 -6.01 29.15 -18.57
CA VAL A 353 -6.66 30.43 -18.32
C VAL A 353 -5.83 31.54 -18.93
N LEU A 354 -6.31 32.20 -19.98
CA LEU A 354 -5.59 33.33 -20.55
C LEU A 354 -5.87 34.59 -19.74
N THR A 355 -4.85 35.43 -19.52
CA THR A 355 -5.01 36.72 -18.85
C THR A 355 -4.46 37.85 -19.71
N SER A 356 -5.25 38.90 -19.94
CA SER A 356 -4.82 40.16 -20.55
C SER A 356 -5.56 41.33 -19.91
N ARG A 357 -4.83 42.39 -19.53
CA ARG A 357 -5.33 43.62 -18.88
C ARG A 357 -6.28 43.31 -17.71
N ASP A 358 -5.79 42.48 -16.78
CA ASP A 358 -6.50 42.00 -15.58
C ASP A 358 -7.80 41.21 -15.81
N LYS A 359 -8.18 40.97 -17.07
CA LYS A 359 -9.30 40.11 -17.43
C LYS A 359 -8.83 38.67 -17.66
N LYS A 360 -9.59 37.72 -17.12
CA LYS A 360 -9.36 36.28 -17.32
C LYS A 360 -10.33 35.74 -18.35
N TYR A 361 -9.82 34.87 -19.21
CA TYR A 361 -10.59 34.17 -20.23
C TYR A 361 -10.52 32.68 -19.92
N ILE A 362 -11.64 32.19 -19.38
CA ILE A 362 -11.82 30.82 -18.87
C ILE A 362 -12.97 30.19 -19.64
N GLU A 363 -12.81 30.04 -20.95
CA GLU A 363 -13.62 29.07 -21.65
C GLU A 363 -13.04 27.66 -21.45
N PRO A 364 -13.89 26.63 -21.31
CA PRO A 364 -13.43 25.26 -21.39
C PRO A 364 -12.78 25.11 -22.75
N GLN A 365 -11.50 24.74 -22.76
CA GLN A 365 -10.71 24.53 -23.97
C GLN A 365 -11.09 23.23 -24.68
N PHE A 366 -12.36 22.87 -24.59
CA PHE A 366 -12.94 21.68 -25.16
C PHE A 366 -14.45 21.85 -25.39
N ILE A 367 -14.95 23.08 -25.45
CA ILE A 367 -16.35 23.45 -25.70
C ILE A 367 -16.39 24.66 -26.65
N GLN A 368 -17.51 24.87 -27.34
CA GLN A 368 -17.68 25.89 -28.37
C GLN A 368 -17.16 27.27 -27.96
N PHE A 369 -16.10 27.73 -28.61
CA PHE A 369 -15.79 29.15 -28.67
C PHE A 369 -16.97 29.86 -29.34
N ASN A 370 -17.75 30.61 -28.55
CA ASN A 370 -18.88 31.38 -29.05
C ASN A 370 -18.34 32.48 -29.98
N SER A 371 -18.48 32.29 -31.29
CA SER A 371 -17.92 33.18 -32.32
C SER A 371 -18.53 34.58 -32.34
N ALA A 372 -19.65 34.80 -31.63
CA ALA A 372 -20.22 36.12 -31.43
C ALA A 372 -19.56 36.92 -30.28
N VAL A 373 -18.74 36.28 -29.45
CA VAL A 373 -18.09 36.92 -28.29
C VAL A 373 -16.59 37.06 -28.55
N ASN A 374 -16.11 38.31 -28.49
CA ASN A 374 -14.74 38.67 -28.87
C ASN A 374 -13.66 37.96 -28.00
N THR A 375 -14.00 37.59 -26.77
CA THR A 375 -13.11 36.89 -25.83
C THR A 375 -12.78 35.46 -26.28
N SER A 376 -13.78 34.70 -26.72
CA SER A 376 -13.64 33.34 -27.23
C SER A 376 -12.78 33.30 -28.50
N LYS A 377 -12.84 34.35 -29.33
CA LYS A 377 -11.98 34.50 -30.52
C LYS A 377 -10.51 34.67 -30.15
N ILE A 378 -10.19 35.59 -29.24
CA ILE A 378 -8.82 35.84 -28.76
C ILE A 378 -8.22 34.56 -28.15
N GLN A 379 -9.00 33.83 -27.36
CA GLN A 379 -8.54 32.58 -26.76
C GLN A 379 -8.26 31.49 -27.79
N LYS A 380 -9.12 31.32 -28.82
CA LYS A 380 -8.83 30.42 -29.94
C LYS A 380 -7.52 30.81 -30.64
N GLU A 381 -7.42 32.06 -31.09
CA GLU A 381 -6.27 32.55 -31.89
C GLU A 381 -4.94 32.35 -31.16
N TYR A 382 -4.88 32.68 -29.86
CA TYR A 382 -3.68 32.44 -29.05
C TYR A 382 -3.32 30.95 -28.97
N LEU A 383 -4.26 30.08 -28.59
CA LEU A 383 -3.99 28.65 -28.39
C LEU A 383 -3.59 27.95 -29.71
N THR A 384 -4.14 28.39 -30.86
CA THR A 384 -3.71 27.92 -32.18
C THR A 384 -2.30 28.41 -32.52
N SER A 385 -1.98 29.69 -32.27
CA SER A 385 -0.64 30.24 -32.55
C SER A 385 0.47 29.53 -31.78
N GLN A 386 0.20 29.11 -30.54
CA GLN A 386 1.16 28.44 -29.67
C GLN A 386 1.22 26.91 -29.87
N GLN A 387 0.50 26.35 -30.86
CA GLN A 387 0.36 24.91 -31.10
C GLN A 387 -0.17 24.10 -29.89
N ILE A 388 -0.78 24.78 -28.91
CA ILE A 388 -1.52 24.18 -27.79
C ILE A 388 -2.83 23.54 -28.30
N THR A 389 -3.27 23.97 -29.49
CA THR A 389 -4.56 23.70 -30.13
C THR A 389 -4.36 23.68 -31.65
N GLN A 390 -5.12 22.87 -32.39
CA GLN A 390 -5.00 22.70 -33.86
C GLN A 390 -6.36 22.47 -34.53
N GLU A 391 -6.62 22.97 -35.73
CA GLU A 391 -7.86 22.62 -36.45
C GLU A 391 -7.85 21.13 -36.88
N TRP A 392 -9.02 20.48 -36.97
CA TRP A 392 -9.07 19.04 -37.30
C TRP A 392 -8.67 18.81 -38.76
N ASN A 393 -7.79 17.83 -39.01
CA ASN A 393 -7.45 17.44 -40.38
C ASN A 393 -8.67 16.73 -41.02
N GLN A 394 -9.13 17.26 -42.17
CA GLN A 394 -10.28 16.75 -42.93
C GLN A 394 -10.12 15.29 -43.39
N GLU A 395 -8.90 14.73 -43.43
CA GLU A 395 -8.66 13.35 -43.88
C GLU A 395 -8.79 12.28 -42.79
N ASN A 396 -8.82 12.61 -41.49
CA ASN A 396 -8.81 11.60 -40.41
C ASN A 396 -9.55 12.03 -39.12
N ASP A 397 -10.57 12.88 -39.28
CA ASP A 397 -11.29 13.52 -38.19
C ASP A 397 -11.93 12.50 -37.22
N LYS A 398 -12.70 11.53 -37.73
CA LYS A 398 -13.45 10.56 -36.91
C LYS A 398 -12.58 9.67 -36.02
N HIS A 399 -11.36 9.35 -36.45
CA HIS A 399 -10.45 8.55 -35.62
C HIS A 399 -9.96 9.35 -34.41
N GLN A 400 -9.53 10.59 -34.65
CA GLN A 400 -9.14 11.52 -33.60
C GLN A 400 -10.34 11.83 -32.67
N GLN A 401 -11.58 11.87 -33.20
CA GLN A 401 -12.81 12.12 -32.42
C GLN A 401 -13.07 10.98 -31.45
N LYS A 402 -12.93 9.74 -31.93
CA LYS A 402 -13.02 8.53 -31.11
C LYS A 402 -11.96 8.51 -30.01
N GLN A 403 -10.68 8.67 -30.33
CA GLN A 403 -9.58 8.70 -29.34
C GLN A 403 -9.79 9.77 -28.26
N PHE A 404 -10.30 10.94 -28.66
CA PHE A 404 -10.56 12.01 -27.72
C PHE A 404 -11.78 11.74 -26.83
N VAL A 405 -12.90 11.25 -27.38
CA VAL A 405 -14.06 10.81 -26.57
C VAL A 405 -13.66 9.70 -25.59
N GLU A 406 -12.82 8.76 -26.01
CA GLU A 406 -12.25 7.71 -25.16
C GLU A 406 -11.44 8.30 -23.99
N SER A 407 -10.63 9.33 -24.25
CA SER A 407 -9.79 10.00 -23.26
C SER A 407 -10.57 10.75 -22.16
N LEU A 408 -11.78 11.22 -22.46
CA LEU A 408 -12.66 11.83 -21.46
C LEU A 408 -13.30 10.80 -20.53
N ASN A 409 -13.29 9.51 -20.89
CA ASN A 409 -13.86 8.39 -20.13
C ASN A 409 -15.35 8.52 -19.71
N ILE A 410 -16.08 9.47 -20.30
CA ILE A 410 -17.50 9.79 -20.03
C ILE A 410 -18.51 8.68 -20.40
N PHE A 411 -18.06 7.66 -21.13
CA PHE A 411 -18.82 6.46 -21.44
C PHE A 411 -18.14 5.27 -20.75
N THR A 412 -18.92 4.44 -20.05
CA THR A 412 -18.45 3.30 -19.28
C THR A 412 -19.33 2.06 -19.54
N GLY A 413 -18.84 0.88 -19.18
CA GLY A 413 -19.50 -0.41 -19.41
C GLY A 413 -19.13 -1.09 -20.74
N ASP A 414 -19.65 -2.30 -20.96
CA ASP A 414 -19.29 -3.15 -22.11
C ASP A 414 -19.75 -2.58 -23.46
N ASP A 415 -20.77 -1.71 -23.46
CA ASP A 415 -21.30 -1.02 -24.65
C ASP A 415 -20.65 0.36 -24.90
N LYS A 416 -19.59 0.70 -24.15
CA LYS A 416 -18.82 1.95 -24.29
C LYS A 416 -18.44 2.22 -25.74
N ASP A 417 -17.84 1.25 -26.43
CA ASP A 417 -17.33 1.43 -27.78
C ASP A 417 -18.44 1.66 -28.82
N GLU A 418 -19.60 1.04 -28.64
CA GLU A 418 -20.77 1.28 -29.49
C GLU A 418 -21.34 2.68 -29.24
N LYS A 419 -21.51 3.07 -27.97
CA LYS A 419 -21.95 4.42 -27.58
C LYS A 419 -21.03 5.51 -28.14
N ILE A 420 -19.72 5.33 -28.00
CA ILE A 420 -18.69 6.24 -28.55
C ILE A 420 -18.81 6.29 -30.07
N THR A 421 -18.86 5.14 -30.74
CA THR A 421 -18.89 5.08 -32.21
C THR A 421 -20.18 5.68 -32.78
N LYS A 422 -21.32 5.44 -32.14
CA LYS A 422 -22.63 6.04 -32.51
C LYS A 422 -22.62 7.55 -32.29
N PHE A 423 -22.10 8.01 -31.15
CA PHE A 423 -21.97 9.42 -30.83
C PHE A 423 -21.05 10.16 -31.83
N VAL A 424 -19.84 9.66 -32.06
CA VAL A 424 -18.87 10.21 -33.04
C VAL A 424 -19.47 10.32 -34.44
N ASN A 425 -20.26 9.34 -34.88
CA ASN A 425 -20.88 9.36 -36.20
C ASN A 425 -22.09 10.31 -36.35
N THR A 426 -22.52 11.00 -35.29
CA THR A 426 -23.69 11.91 -35.34
C THR A 426 -23.37 13.39 -35.10
N GLN A 427 -22.15 13.74 -34.68
CA GLN A 427 -21.75 15.11 -34.32
C GLN A 427 -20.63 15.65 -35.24
N TYR A 428 -20.48 16.98 -35.34
CA TYR A 428 -19.64 17.65 -36.35
C TYR A 428 -18.53 18.53 -35.75
N PHE A 429 -17.31 18.02 -35.61
CA PHE A 429 -16.22 18.72 -34.93
C PHE A 429 -15.43 19.65 -35.88
N THR A 430 -15.07 20.87 -35.42
CA THR A 430 -14.35 21.84 -36.28
C THR A 430 -12.95 22.24 -35.78
N ASN A 431 -12.68 22.29 -34.47
CA ASN A 431 -11.35 22.63 -33.93
C ASN A 431 -10.93 21.70 -32.79
N THR A 432 -9.65 21.30 -32.73
CA THR A 432 -9.01 20.91 -31.46
C THR A 432 -8.49 22.20 -30.83
N THR A 433 -8.44 22.37 -29.53
CA THR A 433 -8.85 21.48 -28.46
C THR A 433 -10.38 21.50 -28.32
N ALA A 434 -10.97 20.38 -28.74
CA ALA A 434 -12.22 19.76 -28.35
C ALA A 434 -13.58 20.53 -28.37
N PHE A 435 -14.64 19.73 -28.24
CA PHE A 435 -16.05 19.91 -28.66
C PHE A 435 -16.51 21.27 -29.21
N ASN A 436 -17.11 21.17 -30.39
CA ASN A 436 -18.50 21.62 -30.51
C ASN A 436 -19.30 20.64 -31.39
N TYR A 437 -20.62 20.85 -31.34
CA TYR A 437 -21.72 20.52 -32.27
C TYR A 437 -22.66 19.37 -31.83
N GLY A 438 -23.97 19.47 -32.11
CA GLY A 438 -24.62 20.69 -32.61
C GLY A 438 -26.11 20.71 -33.03
N SER A 439 -26.41 21.75 -33.81
CA SER A 439 -27.54 22.01 -34.72
C SER A 439 -29.01 22.05 -34.26
N ASP A 440 -29.40 21.60 -33.05
CA ASP A 440 -30.80 21.83 -32.59
C ASP A 440 -30.92 22.21 -31.11
N ALA A 441 -31.90 23.06 -30.80
CA ALA A 441 -32.02 23.74 -29.51
C ALA A 441 -32.42 22.83 -28.32
N SER A 442 -32.80 21.57 -28.58
CA SER A 442 -33.29 20.62 -27.57
C SER A 442 -32.24 19.62 -27.05
N GLU A 443 -31.15 19.38 -27.78
CA GLU A 443 -30.16 18.34 -27.44
C GLU A 443 -28.71 18.83 -27.57
N SER A 444 -28.25 19.65 -26.62
CA SER A 444 -26.83 20.01 -26.53
C SER A 444 -26.21 19.56 -25.22
N LEU A 445 -25.49 18.45 -25.27
CA LEU A 445 -24.65 17.93 -24.17
C LEU A 445 -23.50 18.88 -23.78
N PHE A 446 -23.19 19.89 -24.60
CA PHE A 446 -22.05 20.78 -24.46
C PHE A 446 -22.41 22.27 -24.51
N LYS A 447 -23.70 22.66 -24.41
CA LYS A 447 -24.09 24.08 -24.27
C LYS A 447 -23.80 24.55 -22.84
N VAL A 448 -22.65 25.18 -22.66
CA VAL A 448 -22.17 25.73 -21.39
C VAL A 448 -22.22 27.25 -21.44
N ASP A 449 -23.36 27.81 -21.04
CA ASP A 449 -23.53 29.25 -20.94
C ASP A 449 -22.79 29.79 -19.71
N GLU A 450 -22.81 29.07 -18.59
CA GLU A 450 -22.05 29.43 -17.37
C GLU A 450 -21.39 28.22 -16.70
N ILE A 451 -20.39 28.48 -15.85
CA ILE A 451 -19.60 27.49 -15.13
C ILE A 451 -19.57 27.86 -13.64
N LEU A 452 -19.94 26.90 -12.80
CA LEU A 452 -19.73 26.98 -11.35
C LEU A 452 -18.43 26.25 -11.00
N PHE A 453 -17.51 26.97 -10.36
CA PHE A 453 -16.26 26.45 -9.83
C PHE A 453 -16.38 26.33 -8.31
N PHE A 454 -16.19 25.12 -7.79
CA PHE A 454 -16.15 24.84 -6.37
C PHE A 454 -14.70 24.60 -5.96
N ASP A 455 -14.21 25.39 -5.00
CA ASP A 455 -12.87 25.20 -4.45
C ASP A 455 -12.84 23.88 -3.67
N LYS A 456 -11.81 23.05 -3.91
CA LYS A 456 -11.69 21.75 -3.23
C LYS A 456 -11.44 21.85 -1.74
N THR A 457 -11.07 23.03 -1.25
CA THR A 457 -10.87 23.33 0.18
C THR A 457 -12.11 23.92 0.86
N GLN A 458 -13.20 24.20 0.13
CA GLN A 458 -14.39 24.85 0.72
C GLN A 458 -15.09 23.93 1.74
N GLU A 459 -15.60 24.53 2.82
CA GLU A 459 -16.43 23.81 3.77
C GLU A 459 -17.72 23.29 3.12
N ASN A 460 -18.18 22.11 3.56
CA ASN A 460 -19.40 21.45 3.06
C ASN A 460 -19.41 21.17 1.54
N LEU A 461 -18.26 21.19 0.86
CA LEU A 461 -18.07 20.99 -0.59
C LEU A 461 -19.07 20.04 -1.26
N ASN A 462 -19.18 18.83 -0.74
CA ASN A 462 -20.01 17.78 -1.33
C ASN A 462 -21.52 18.09 -1.21
N LYS A 463 -21.98 18.66 -0.09
CA LYS A 463 -23.38 19.11 0.07
C LYS A 463 -23.70 20.28 -0.84
N ASN A 464 -22.75 21.21 -0.99
CA ASN A 464 -22.88 22.38 -1.86
C ASN A 464 -23.07 21.91 -3.32
N ILE A 465 -22.21 21.00 -3.79
CA ILE A 465 -22.33 20.33 -5.09
C ILE A 465 -23.68 19.59 -5.22
N GLU A 466 -24.04 18.73 -4.27
CA GLU A 466 -25.32 18.00 -4.27
C GLU A 466 -26.55 18.91 -4.40
N SER A 467 -26.51 20.10 -3.79
CA SER A 467 -27.60 21.09 -3.85
C SER A 467 -27.75 21.82 -5.19
N VAL A 468 -26.77 21.66 -6.08
CA VAL A 468 -26.69 22.27 -7.41
C VAL A 468 -27.06 21.27 -8.50
N LEU A 469 -26.53 20.04 -8.44
CA LEU A 469 -26.60 19.10 -9.55
C LEU A 469 -28.05 18.83 -10.03
N GLY A 470 -28.27 18.99 -11.34
CA GLY A 470 -29.57 18.81 -11.99
C GLY A 470 -30.65 19.86 -11.67
N GLN A 471 -30.39 20.83 -10.78
CA GLN A 471 -31.35 21.88 -10.43
C GLN A 471 -31.49 22.92 -11.54
N THR A 472 -32.58 23.70 -11.52
CA THR A 472 -32.76 24.88 -12.37
C THR A 472 -33.07 26.09 -11.49
N LYS A 473 -32.18 27.10 -11.51
CA LYS A 473 -32.23 28.31 -10.66
C LYS A 473 -31.60 29.49 -11.39
N SER A 474 -31.70 30.71 -10.85
CA SER A 474 -30.88 31.83 -11.31
C SER A 474 -29.40 31.65 -10.92
N LEU A 475 -28.48 32.33 -11.62
CA LEU A 475 -27.04 32.25 -11.31
C LEU A 475 -26.73 32.73 -9.87
N ASN A 476 -27.37 33.82 -9.44
CA ASN A 476 -27.19 34.38 -8.10
C ASN A 476 -27.65 33.43 -7.00
N GLU A 477 -28.72 32.67 -7.20
CA GLU A 477 -29.17 31.64 -6.24
C GLU A 477 -28.19 30.48 -6.15
N PHE A 478 -27.60 30.05 -7.27
CA PHE A 478 -26.55 29.02 -7.22
C PHE A 478 -25.33 29.50 -6.42
N VAL A 479 -24.79 30.69 -6.75
CA VAL A 479 -23.64 31.28 -6.07
C VAL A 479 -23.92 31.49 -4.58
N SER A 480 -25.02 32.15 -4.22
CA SER A 480 -25.34 32.51 -2.83
C SER A 480 -25.69 31.30 -1.94
N SER A 481 -26.22 30.21 -2.51
CA SER A 481 -26.54 28.99 -1.73
C SER A 481 -25.36 28.03 -1.53
N THR A 482 -24.23 28.25 -2.21
CA THR A 482 -23.12 27.27 -2.25
C THR A 482 -21.71 27.82 -2.16
N ASN A 483 -21.55 29.15 -2.20
CA ASN A 483 -20.28 29.87 -2.33
C ASN A 483 -19.46 29.47 -3.59
N ALA A 484 -20.13 28.95 -4.63
CA ALA A 484 -19.51 28.68 -5.92
C ALA A 484 -18.97 29.96 -6.56
N LEU A 485 -17.79 29.87 -7.17
CA LEU A 485 -17.22 30.92 -8.01
C LEU A 485 -17.75 30.79 -9.45
N THR A 486 -17.76 31.89 -10.19
CA THR A 486 -18.06 31.93 -11.63
C THR A 486 -16.78 32.24 -12.41
N ARG A 487 -16.85 32.28 -13.75
CA ARG A 487 -15.74 32.76 -14.59
C ARG A 487 -15.27 34.19 -14.21
N GLU A 488 -16.17 35.02 -13.67
CA GLU A 488 -15.88 36.41 -13.29
C GLU A 488 -15.30 36.54 -11.88
N THR A 489 -15.69 35.66 -10.94
CA THR A 489 -15.28 35.77 -9.51
C THR A 489 -14.11 34.88 -9.13
N ILE A 490 -13.63 34.01 -10.02
CA ILE A 490 -12.53 33.08 -9.72
C ILE A 490 -11.15 33.78 -9.72
N GLU A 491 -10.53 33.83 -8.54
CA GLU A 491 -9.24 34.51 -8.35
C GLU A 491 -8.02 33.62 -8.61
N ASN A 492 -7.97 32.41 -8.07
CA ASN A 492 -6.76 31.60 -8.11
C ASN A 492 -6.73 30.61 -9.28
N THR A 493 -6.02 30.96 -10.36
CA THR A 493 -6.05 30.21 -11.63
C THR A 493 -4.72 29.55 -12.01
N GLN A 494 -3.69 29.60 -11.15
CA GLN A 494 -2.35 29.09 -11.45
C GLN A 494 -2.10 27.71 -10.82
N ASN A 495 -2.24 26.65 -11.62
CA ASN A 495 -2.03 25.25 -11.22
C ASN A 495 -2.95 24.77 -10.08
N VAL A 496 -4.18 25.29 -10.01
CA VAL A 496 -5.17 24.95 -8.98
C VAL A 496 -6.27 24.07 -9.56
N SER A 497 -6.68 23.05 -8.80
CA SER A 497 -7.76 22.15 -9.20
C SER A 497 -9.09 22.52 -8.57
N TYR A 498 -10.12 22.66 -9.40
CA TYR A 498 -11.50 22.93 -9.01
C TYR A 498 -12.40 21.71 -9.30
N TYR A 499 -13.52 21.61 -8.59
CA TYR A 499 -14.66 20.83 -9.05
C TYR A 499 -15.61 21.75 -9.82
N VAL A 500 -16.06 21.29 -10.98
CA VAL A 500 -16.76 22.14 -11.96
C VAL A 500 -18.11 21.54 -12.32
N VAL A 501 -19.15 22.38 -12.29
CA VAL A 501 -20.49 22.06 -12.79
C VAL A 501 -20.88 23.03 -13.89
N PHE A 502 -21.25 22.49 -15.04
CA PHE A 502 -21.72 23.28 -16.18
C PHE A 502 -23.17 23.71 -16.00
N LEU A 503 -23.47 24.92 -16.48
CA LEU A 503 -24.79 25.53 -16.49
C LEU A 503 -25.24 25.84 -17.93
N THR A 504 -26.45 25.41 -18.26
CA THR A 504 -27.11 25.72 -19.53
C THR A 504 -28.25 26.70 -19.29
N LYS A 505 -28.22 27.86 -19.95
CA LYS A 505 -29.23 28.92 -19.84
C LYS A 505 -30.49 28.54 -20.61
N ASN A 506 -31.64 28.70 -19.97
CA ASN A 506 -32.98 28.52 -20.54
C ASN A 506 -33.55 29.85 -21.07
N ASN A 507 -34.72 29.79 -21.71
CA ASN A 507 -35.37 30.96 -22.32
C ASN A 507 -35.83 32.01 -21.29
N ASP A 508 -36.06 31.60 -20.04
CA ASP A 508 -36.51 32.48 -18.94
C ASP A 508 -35.33 33.20 -18.25
N GLY A 509 -34.10 32.99 -18.72
CA GLY A 509 -32.89 33.57 -18.15
C GLY A 509 -32.28 32.82 -16.97
N ASN A 510 -32.93 31.74 -16.52
CA ASN A 510 -32.43 30.82 -15.51
C ASN A 510 -31.44 29.81 -16.11
N TYR A 511 -30.72 29.10 -15.25
CA TYR A 511 -29.71 28.12 -15.62
C TYR A 511 -30.10 26.73 -15.10
N LYS A 512 -29.99 25.73 -15.95
CA LYS A 512 -30.06 24.31 -15.58
C LYS A 512 -28.64 23.78 -15.35
N ALA A 513 -28.38 23.23 -14.18
CA ALA A 513 -27.10 22.63 -13.85
C ALA A 513 -26.99 21.20 -14.39
N ALA A 514 -25.77 20.82 -14.79
CA ALA A 514 -25.45 19.44 -15.13
C ALA A 514 -25.67 18.48 -13.94
N ASN A 515 -25.85 17.20 -14.23
CA ASN A 515 -26.01 16.13 -13.24
C ASN A 515 -24.69 15.42 -12.87
N ARG A 516 -23.55 16.03 -13.22
CA ARG A 516 -22.20 15.48 -13.07
C ARG A 516 -21.20 16.59 -12.73
N VAL A 517 -20.06 16.21 -12.17
CA VAL A 517 -18.97 17.11 -11.76
C VAL A 517 -17.68 16.74 -12.49
N LEU A 518 -16.99 17.72 -13.05
CA LEU A 518 -15.65 17.53 -13.61
C LEU A 518 -14.58 17.97 -12.62
N ASN A 519 -13.48 17.22 -12.55
CA ASN A 519 -12.24 17.69 -11.95
C ASN A 519 -11.44 18.46 -13.00
N VAL A 520 -11.10 19.71 -12.71
CA VAL A 520 -10.44 20.62 -13.66
C VAL A 520 -9.21 21.24 -13.02
N LEU A 521 -8.05 21.11 -13.65
CA LEU A 521 -6.81 21.81 -13.29
C LEU A 521 -6.67 23.07 -14.14
N LEU A 522 -6.83 24.24 -13.52
CA LEU A 522 -6.61 25.52 -14.16
C LEU A 522 -5.11 25.84 -14.19
N GLN A 523 -4.61 26.23 -15.36
CA GLN A 523 -3.22 26.66 -15.57
C GLN A 523 -3.22 28.01 -16.27
N GLN A 524 -3.01 29.09 -15.50
CA GLN A 524 -2.93 30.43 -16.04
C GLN A 524 -1.73 30.60 -16.98
N ILE A 525 -1.98 31.32 -18.09
CA ILE A 525 -0.98 31.76 -19.06
C ILE A 525 -1.17 33.28 -19.23
N PRO A 526 -0.19 34.10 -18.83
CA PRO A 526 -0.24 35.53 -19.10
C PRO A 526 0.01 35.78 -20.60
N ILE A 527 -0.88 36.55 -21.24
CA ILE A 527 -0.59 37.12 -22.55
C ILE A 527 0.19 38.41 -22.31
N VAL A 528 1.37 38.52 -22.91
CA VAL A 528 2.05 39.79 -23.07
C VAL A 528 1.41 40.48 -24.27
N ASP A 529 0.54 41.44 -24.00
CA ASP A 529 -0.04 42.39 -24.97
C ASP A 529 1.05 43.27 -25.62
#